data_AF-A0A7W0J4B1-F1
#
_entry.id   AF-A0A7W0J4B1-F1
#
_cell.length_a   1.000
_cell.length_b   1.000
_cell.length_c   1.000
_cell.angle_alpha   90.00
_cell.angle_beta   90.00
_cell.angle_gamma   90.00
#
_symmetry.space_group_name_H-M   'P 1'
#
loop_
_entity.id
_entity.type
_entity.pdbx_description
1 polymer ?
#
loop_
_entity_poly.entity_id
_entity_poly.type
_entity_poly.pdbx_seq_one_letter_code
_entity_poly.pdbx_strand_id
1 'polypeptide(L)'
;QTLAVIAILLNNGYALSLNDIITASLKNPKDTKRSGEIAETALRFFEQRLEPLFLSEGYSPDIIQSILLLSAEIPLKEIRRRLQAVKEFKGTENYNDFLTAIKRVKNIIPATAVPSLKVKLLSEDSERKLYEKFTLIKTEIGSLIDRHKYSEALSILSELTAPINHFFDNVLVMDKQEEIKLNRLALLKDIWALASSIADFSKLQ
;
A
#
# COMPACT_ATOMS: atom_id res chain seq x y z
N GLN A 1 -21.52 -9.04 -18.74
CA GLN A 1 -20.89 -10.27 -18.22
C GLN A 1 -19.84 -9.98 -17.15
N THR A 2 -18.91 -9.02 -17.35
CA THR A 2 -17.87 -8.65 -16.36
C THR A 2 -18.39 -8.21 -14.99
N LEU A 3 -19.45 -7.38 -14.94
CA LEU A 3 -20.05 -6.96 -13.68
C LEU A 3 -20.62 -8.13 -12.86
N ALA A 4 -21.11 -9.18 -13.52
CA ALA A 4 -21.58 -10.38 -12.83
C ALA A 4 -20.42 -11.14 -12.18
N VAL A 5 -19.28 -11.25 -12.88
CA VAL A 5 -18.04 -11.83 -12.34
C VAL A 5 -17.54 -11.01 -11.14
N ILE A 6 -17.48 -9.69 -11.28
CA ILE A 6 -17.11 -8.78 -10.18
C ILE A 6 -18.04 -8.97 -8.98
N ALA A 7 -19.36 -9.01 -9.19
CA ALA A 7 -20.33 -9.21 -8.11
C ALA A 7 -20.16 -10.56 -7.41
N ILE A 8 -19.89 -11.64 -8.16
CA ILE A 8 -19.59 -12.96 -7.61
C ILE A 8 -18.33 -12.91 -6.73
N LEU A 9 -17.26 -12.29 -7.22
CA LEU A 9 -15.98 -12.22 -6.49
C LEU A 9 -16.07 -11.35 -5.24
N LEU A 10 -16.82 -10.25 -5.30
CA LEU A 10 -17.05 -9.36 -4.17
C LEU A 10 -17.94 -9.97 -3.09
N ASN A 11 -18.98 -10.73 -3.49
CA ASN A 11 -20.04 -11.15 -2.57
C ASN A 11 -19.90 -12.58 -2.06
N ASN A 12 -19.24 -13.48 -2.80
CA ASN A 12 -19.17 -14.90 -2.46
C ASN A 12 -17.91 -15.29 -1.66
N GLY A 13 -17.16 -14.33 -1.15
CA GLY A 13 -16.09 -14.56 -0.17
C GLY A 13 -14.82 -15.24 -0.70
N TYR A 14 -14.65 -15.36 -2.02
CA TYR A 14 -13.47 -15.96 -2.63
C TYR A 14 -12.18 -15.22 -2.25
N ALA A 15 -11.14 -15.98 -1.90
CA ALA A 15 -9.79 -15.46 -1.66
C ALA A 15 -8.99 -15.41 -2.98
N LEU A 16 -9.55 -14.73 -3.99
CA LEU A 16 -8.97 -14.64 -5.33
C LEU A 16 -8.74 -13.19 -5.73
N SER A 17 -7.52 -12.89 -6.16
CA SER A 17 -7.15 -11.63 -6.80
C SER A 17 -7.50 -11.64 -8.30
N LEU A 18 -7.47 -10.47 -8.95
CA LEU A 18 -7.63 -10.42 -10.41
C LEU A 18 -6.50 -11.14 -11.13
N ASN A 19 -5.26 -11.06 -10.63
CA ASN A 19 -4.12 -11.78 -11.21
C ASN A 19 -4.30 -13.29 -11.16
N ASP A 20 -4.87 -13.85 -10.10
CA ASP A 20 -5.12 -15.30 -10.00
C ASP A 20 -6.05 -15.78 -11.12
N ILE A 21 -7.13 -15.03 -11.35
CA ILE A 21 -8.17 -15.37 -12.33
C ILE A 21 -7.63 -15.20 -13.75
N ILE A 22 -6.94 -14.10 -14.02
CA ILE A 22 -6.37 -13.81 -15.33
C ILE A 22 -5.28 -14.84 -15.66
N THR A 23 -4.37 -15.11 -14.72
CA THR A 23 -3.31 -16.10 -14.89
C THR A 23 -3.89 -17.51 -15.12
N ALA A 24 -4.90 -17.90 -14.35
CA ALA A 24 -5.58 -19.18 -14.55
C ALA A 24 -6.24 -19.28 -15.92
N SER A 25 -6.86 -18.19 -16.40
CA SER A 25 -7.52 -18.13 -17.72
C SER A 25 -6.51 -18.22 -18.87
N LEU A 26 -5.31 -17.67 -18.68
CA LEU A 26 -4.21 -17.67 -19.66
C LEU A 26 -3.40 -18.97 -19.71
N LYS A 27 -3.60 -19.91 -18.77
CA LYS A 27 -2.97 -21.25 -18.83
C LYS A 27 -3.45 -22.11 -20.01
N ASN A 28 -4.42 -21.65 -20.80
CA ASN A 28 -4.85 -22.33 -22.01
C ASN A 28 -3.77 -22.20 -23.12
N PRO A 29 -3.22 -23.30 -23.66
CA PRO A 29 -1.97 -23.29 -24.44
C PRO A 29 -1.97 -22.57 -25.80
N LYS A 30 -3.09 -22.00 -26.25
CA LYS A 30 -3.24 -21.59 -27.66
C LYS A 30 -2.64 -20.23 -28.02
N ASP A 31 -2.30 -19.36 -27.05
CA ASP A 31 -1.87 -17.97 -27.33
C ASP A 31 -0.78 -17.43 -26.36
N THR A 32 0.29 -18.21 -26.15
CA THR A 32 1.35 -17.87 -25.17
C THR A 32 2.24 -16.68 -25.55
N LYS A 33 2.25 -16.24 -26.82
CA LYS A 33 3.10 -15.13 -27.30
C LYS A 33 2.62 -13.74 -26.90
N ARG A 34 1.35 -13.57 -26.47
CA ARG A 34 0.75 -12.28 -26.08
C ARG A 34 0.16 -12.28 -24.67
N SER A 35 0.44 -13.30 -23.87
CA SER A 35 -0.22 -13.48 -22.56
C SER A 35 -0.01 -12.30 -21.60
N GLY A 36 1.15 -11.63 -21.64
CA GLY A 36 1.40 -10.43 -20.82
C GLY A 36 0.53 -9.23 -21.20
N GLU A 37 0.48 -8.87 -22.49
CA GLU A 37 -0.35 -7.77 -23.00
C GLU A 37 -1.85 -8.02 -22.76
N ILE A 38 -2.28 -9.27 -22.92
CA ILE A 38 -3.67 -9.68 -22.65
C ILE A 38 -3.97 -9.57 -21.15
N ALA A 39 -3.05 -9.97 -20.27
CA ALA A 39 -3.22 -9.85 -18.83
C ALA A 39 -3.39 -8.39 -18.39
N GLU A 40 -2.51 -7.49 -18.85
CA GLU A 40 -2.63 -6.06 -18.53
C GLU A 40 -3.91 -5.44 -19.08
N THR A 41 -4.31 -5.83 -20.30
CA THR A 41 -5.55 -5.33 -20.91
C THR A 41 -6.77 -5.80 -20.12
N ALA A 42 -6.76 -7.07 -19.68
CA ALA A 42 -7.81 -7.61 -18.82
C ALA A 42 -7.87 -6.90 -17.46
N LEU A 43 -6.74 -6.70 -16.79
CA LEU A 43 -6.66 -5.96 -15.53
C LEU A 43 -7.25 -4.56 -15.67
N ARG A 44 -6.77 -3.77 -16.64
CA ARG A 44 -7.30 -2.43 -16.92
C ARG A 44 -8.80 -2.44 -17.17
N PHE A 45 -9.29 -3.46 -17.89
CA PHE A 45 -10.72 -3.60 -18.14
C PHE A 45 -11.54 -3.90 -16.88
N PHE A 46 -11.02 -4.69 -15.93
CA PHE A 46 -11.67 -4.88 -14.62
C PHE A 46 -11.62 -3.61 -13.77
N GLU A 47 -10.48 -2.93 -13.72
CA GLU A 47 -10.28 -1.67 -12.99
C GLU A 47 -11.29 -0.60 -13.44
N GLN A 48 -11.45 -0.41 -14.75
CA GLN A 48 -12.44 0.50 -15.36
C GLN A 48 -13.90 0.18 -15.02
N ARG A 49 -14.20 -1.02 -14.52
CA ARG A 49 -15.54 -1.44 -14.10
C ARG A 49 -15.74 -1.37 -12.59
N LEU A 50 -14.67 -1.54 -11.82
CA LEU A 50 -14.66 -1.39 -10.37
C LEU A 50 -14.81 0.09 -9.96
N GLU A 51 -14.16 0.99 -10.68
CA GLU A 51 -14.22 2.43 -10.37
C GLU A 51 -15.66 3.00 -10.37
N PRO A 52 -16.47 2.88 -11.44
CA PRO A 52 -17.84 3.39 -11.42
C PRO A 52 -18.74 2.67 -10.41
N LEU A 53 -18.46 1.40 -10.10
CA LEU A 53 -19.18 0.67 -9.05
C LEU A 53 -18.95 1.34 -7.69
N PHE A 54 -17.69 1.56 -7.30
CA PHE A 54 -17.39 2.18 -6.01
C PHE A 54 -17.75 3.66 -5.95
N LEU A 55 -17.72 4.38 -7.07
CA LEU A 55 -18.27 5.74 -7.15
C LEU A 55 -19.77 5.74 -6.83
N SER A 56 -20.54 4.79 -7.37
CA SER A 56 -21.96 4.66 -7.07
C SER A 56 -22.25 4.24 -5.62
N GLU A 57 -21.30 3.57 -4.95
CA GLU A 57 -21.36 3.24 -3.52
C GLU A 57 -20.95 4.44 -2.61
N GLY A 58 -20.56 5.59 -3.19
CA GLY A 58 -20.28 6.82 -2.45
C GLY A 58 -18.85 6.96 -1.91
N TYR A 59 -17.87 6.31 -2.54
CA TYR A 59 -16.45 6.55 -2.31
C TYR A 59 -15.93 7.66 -3.23
N SER A 60 -15.01 8.49 -2.74
CA SER A 60 -14.39 9.54 -3.55
C SER A 60 -13.35 8.95 -4.52
N PRO A 61 -13.09 9.60 -5.67
CA PRO A 61 -12.17 9.09 -6.68
C PRO A 61 -10.76 8.80 -6.14
N ASP A 62 -10.23 9.67 -5.27
CA ASP A 62 -8.90 9.50 -4.68
C ASP A 62 -8.80 8.24 -3.79
N ILE A 63 -9.82 7.97 -2.98
CA ILE A 63 -9.91 6.75 -2.15
C ILE A 63 -9.97 5.51 -3.04
N ILE A 64 -10.77 5.54 -4.10
CA ILE A 64 -10.88 4.42 -5.04
C ILE A 64 -9.51 4.15 -5.67
N GLN A 65 -8.86 5.18 -6.22
CA GLN A 65 -7.56 5.06 -6.86
C GLN A 65 -6.46 4.57 -5.90
N SER A 66 -6.55 4.89 -4.60
CA SER A 66 -5.61 4.40 -3.59
C SER A 66 -5.68 2.88 -3.36
N ILE A 67 -6.81 2.24 -3.64
CA ILE A 67 -7.01 0.79 -3.44
C ILE A 67 -7.03 0.02 -4.75
N LEU A 68 -7.43 0.65 -5.87
CA LEU A 68 -7.67 -0.03 -7.13
C LEU A 68 -6.44 -0.79 -7.65
N LEU A 69 -5.24 -0.21 -7.51
CA LEU A 69 -3.99 -0.87 -7.90
C LEU A 69 -3.71 -2.15 -7.09
N LEU A 70 -4.19 -2.22 -5.85
CA LEU A 70 -4.06 -3.41 -5.02
C LEU A 70 -4.97 -4.55 -5.49
N SER A 71 -6.06 -4.25 -6.22
CA SER A 71 -7.03 -5.26 -6.69
C SER A 71 -6.43 -6.33 -7.61
N ALA A 72 -5.28 -6.02 -8.23
CA ALA A 72 -4.50 -6.98 -8.99
C ALA A 72 -3.95 -8.10 -8.10
N GLU A 73 -3.52 -7.79 -6.88
CA GLU A 73 -2.78 -8.70 -5.99
C GLU A 73 -3.58 -9.18 -4.78
N ILE A 74 -4.59 -8.41 -4.34
CA ILE A 74 -5.40 -8.76 -3.16
C ILE A 74 -6.76 -9.36 -3.56
N PRO A 75 -7.35 -10.19 -2.70
CA PRO A 75 -8.72 -10.66 -2.89
C PRO A 75 -9.73 -9.52 -3.01
N LEU A 76 -10.60 -9.55 -4.03
CA LEU A 76 -11.58 -8.48 -4.27
C LEU A 76 -12.50 -8.23 -3.07
N LYS A 77 -12.82 -9.26 -2.29
CA LYS A 77 -13.63 -9.15 -1.06
C LYS A 77 -13.05 -8.19 -0.02
N GLU A 78 -11.74 -7.94 -0.05
CA GLU A 78 -11.05 -7.04 0.88
C GLU A 78 -11.17 -5.57 0.48
N ILE A 79 -11.39 -5.29 -0.81
CA ILE A 79 -11.38 -3.94 -1.37
C ILE A 79 -12.37 -3.03 -0.64
N ARG A 80 -13.62 -3.48 -0.44
CA ARG A 80 -14.64 -2.69 0.29
C ARG A 80 -14.22 -2.36 1.72
N ARG A 81 -13.61 -3.31 2.42
CA ARG A 81 -13.16 -3.09 3.80
C ARG A 81 -12.03 -2.06 3.86
N ARG A 82 -11.11 -2.10 2.89
CA ARG A 82 -10.02 -1.13 2.78
C ARG A 82 -10.52 0.26 2.36
N LEU A 83 -11.42 0.34 1.37
CA LEU A 83 -12.07 1.59 0.97
C LEU A 83 -12.78 2.26 2.15
N GLN A 84 -13.54 1.48 2.91
CA GLN A 84 -14.22 1.97 4.11
C GLN A 84 -13.24 2.43 5.18
N ALA A 85 -12.19 1.66 5.46
CA ALA A 85 -11.16 2.04 6.44
C ALA A 85 -10.43 3.33 6.06
N VAL A 86 -10.05 3.50 4.78
CA VAL A 86 -9.42 4.73 4.29
C VAL A 86 -10.39 5.91 4.36
N LYS A 87 -11.68 5.70 4.05
CA LYS A 87 -12.73 6.72 4.17
C LYS A 87 -12.91 7.18 5.62
N GLU A 88 -12.96 6.25 6.57
CA GLU A 88 -13.02 6.56 8.00
C GLU A 88 -11.77 7.30 8.47
N PHE A 89 -10.59 6.80 8.10
CA PHE A 89 -9.31 7.41 8.46
C PHE A 89 -9.18 8.84 7.93
N LYS A 90 -9.66 9.11 6.72
CA LYS A 90 -9.70 10.46 6.12
C LYS A 90 -10.52 11.46 6.94
N GLY A 91 -11.48 10.99 7.73
CA GLY A 91 -12.28 11.82 8.63
C GLY A 91 -11.63 12.10 9.99
N THR A 92 -10.45 11.55 10.28
CA THR A 92 -9.76 11.73 11.57
C THR A 92 -8.89 12.98 11.59
N GLU A 93 -8.66 13.54 12.78
CA GLU A 93 -7.80 14.71 12.96
C GLU A 93 -6.34 14.45 12.53
N ASN A 94 -5.87 13.22 12.70
CA ASN A 94 -4.49 12.81 12.38
C ASN A 94 -4.23 12.63 10.88
N TYR A 95 -5.27 12.66 10.03
CA TYR A 95 -5.16 12.32 8.62
C TYR A 95 -4.14 13.19 7.87
N ASN A 96 -4.26 14.52 8.02
CA ASN A 96 -3.45 15.48 7.26
C ASN A 96 -1.97 15.39 7.63
N ASP A 97 -1.68 15.26 8.93
CA ASP A 97 -0.30 15.14 9.43
C ASP A 97 0.33 13.83 8.98
N PHE A 98 -0.41 12.73 9.09
CA PHE A 98 0.05 11.44 8.60
C PHE A 98 0.30 11.47 7.09
N LEU A 99 -0.65 12.01 6.31
CA LEU A 99 -0.54 12.06 4.86
C LEU A 99 0.67 12.89 4.41
N THR A 100 0.94 13.99 5.11
CA THR A 100 2.11 14.84 4.87
C THR A 100 3.41 14.08 5.15
N ALA A 101 3.50 13.40 6.30
CA ALA A 101 4.66 12.62 6.68
C ALA A 101 4.92 11.48 5.69
N ILE A 102 3.91 10.68 5.35
CA ILE A 102 4.07 9.51 4.47
C ILE A 102 4.35 9.92 3.01
N LYS A 103 3.80 11.04 2.53
CA LYS A 103 4.16 11.60 1.20
C LYS A 103 5.61 12.06 1.15
N ARG A 104 6.14 12.64 2.25
CA ARG A 104 7.57 12.99 2.34
C ARG A 104 8.46 11.75 2.24
N VAL A 105 8.07 10.64 2.89
CA VAL A 105 8.73 9.34 2.72
C VAL A 105 8.73 8.91 1.25
N LYS A 106 7.56 8.91 0.59
CA LYS A 106 7.42 8.52 -0.82
C LYS A 106 8.28 9.34 -1.77
N ASN A 107 8.38 10.65 -1.54
CA ASN A 107 9.11 11.55 -2.44
C ASN A 107 10.63 11.36 -2.35
N ILE A 108 11.14 10.80 -1.26
CA ILE A 108 12.58 10.63 -1.03
C ILE A 108 13.07 9.25 -1.44
N ILE A 109 12.20 8.22 -1.40
CA ILE A 109 12.58 6.87 -1.81
C ILE A 109 12.81 6.81 -3.34
N PRO A 110 13.91 6.18 -3.80
CA PRO A 110 14.14 6.02 -5.23
C PRO A 110 13.25 4.90 -5.80
N ALA A 111 12.97 4.99 -7.10
CA ALA A 111 12.32 3.91 -7.84
C ALA A 111 13.22 2.67 -8.02
N THR A 112 14.53 2.82 -7.81
CA THR A 112 15.51 1.74 -7.94
C THR A 112 15.52 0.81 -6.73
N ALA A 113 16.15 -0.35 -6.91
CA ALA A 113 16.44 -1.23 -5.79
C ALA A 113 17.42 -0.56 -4.83
N VAL A 114 17.14 -0.69 -3.53
CA VAL A 114 18.04 -0.31 -2.44
C VAL A 114 18.39 -1.57 -1.66
N PRO A 115 19.60 -1.66 -1.08
CA PRO A 115 19.98 -2.78 -0.24
C PRO A 115 19.02 -2.94 0.95
N SER A 116 18.97 -4.14 1.52
CA SER A 116 18.25 -4.38 2.76
C SER A 116 18.84 -3.56 3.90
N LEU A 117 17.96 -3.11 4.81
CA LEU A 117 18.33 -2.38 6.02
C LEU A 117 19.33 -3.18 6.86
N LYS A 118 20.39 -2.49 7.30
CA LYS A 118 21.39 -2.99 8.25
C LYS A 118 21.27 -2.21 9.55
N VAL A 119 20.73 -2.84 10.59
CA VAL A 119 20.51 -2.23 11.92
C VAL A 119 21.80 -1.65 12.51
N LYS A 120 22.95 -2.27 12.23
CA LYS A 120 24.26 -1.80 12.69
C LYS A 120 24.68 -0.44 12.10
N LEU A 121 24.09 -0.03 10.97
CA LEU A 121 24.38 1.24 10.30
C LEU A 121 23.41 2.36 10.71
N LEU A 122 22.50 2.11 11.65
CA LEU A 122 21.67 3.18 12.24
C LEU A 122 22.55 3.99 13.20
N SER A 123 22.96 5.19 12.80
CA SER A 123 23.92 5.99 13.57
C SER A 123 23.23 6.91 14.56
N GLU A 124 22.17 7.59 14.13
CA GLU A 124 21.47 8.60 14.91
C GLU A 124 20.43 7.99 15.87
N ASP A 125 20.19 8.64 17.00
CA ASP A 125 19.15 8.24 17.95
C ASP A 125 17.74 8.31 17.34
N SER A 126 17.50 9.31 16.49
CA SER A 126 16.25 9.48 15.75
C SER A 126 15.97 8.35 14.75
N GLU A 127 17.00 7.82 14.09
CA GLU A 127 16.91 6.62 13.23
C GLU A 127 16.54 5.37 14.02
N ARG A 128 17.19 5.16 15.15
CA ARG A 128 16.96 4.00 16.03
C ARG A 128 15.54 4.01 16.57
N LYS A 129 15.08 5.15 17.08
CA LYS A 129 13.70 5.33 17.57
C LYS A 129 12.65 5.08 16.49
N LEU A 130 12.88 5.59 15.26
CA LEU A 130 12.00 5.33 14.13
C LEU A 130 11.95 3.84 13.80
N TYR A 131 13.12 3.19 13.72
CA TYR A 131 13.22 1.75 13.44
C TYR A 131 12.52 0.90 14.52
N GLU A 132 12.77 1.17 15.79
CA GLU A 132 12.14 0.47 16.91
C GLU A 132 10.61 0.57 16.84
N LYS A 133 10.07 1.80 16.72
CA LYS A 133 8.62 2.00 16.61
C LYS A 133 8.04 1.35 15.36
N PHE A 134 8.75 1.42 14.23
CA PHE A 134 8.37 0.74 12.99
C PHE A 134 8.30 -0.78 13.15
N THR A 135 9.28 -1.41 13.79
CA THR A 135 9.28 -2.88 13.97
C THR A 135 8.11 -3.38 14.83
N LEU A 136 7.76 -2.62 15.88
CA LEU A 136 6.59 -2.90 16.72
C LEU A 136 5.30 -2.81 15.89
N ILE A 137 5.11 -1.67 15.21
CA ILE A 137 3.93 -1.41 14.38
C ILE A 137 3.80 -2.41 13.23
N LYS A 138 4.90 -2.76 12.57
CA LYS A 138 4.91 -3.74 11.48
C LYS A 138 4.36 -5.09 11.91
N THR A 139 4.74 -5.54 13.11
CA THR A 139 4.29 -6.82 13.67
C THR A 139 2.79 -6.79 13.97
N GLU A 140 2.31 -5.70 14.57
CA GLU A 140 0.91 -5.52 14.92
C GLU A 140 0.01 -5.40 13.68
N ILE A 141 0.41 -4.58 12.71
CA ILE A 141 -0.30 -4.39 11.44
C ILE A 141 -0.41 -5.70 10.66
N GLY A 142 0.66 -6.51 10.62
CA GLY A 142 0.62 -7.81 9.96
C GLY A 142 -0.53 -8.68 10.49
N SER A 143 -0.66 -8.77 11.81
CA SER A 143 -1.74 -9.54 12.42
C SER A 143 -3.13 -8.93 12.22
N LEU A 144 -3.24 -7.60 12.14
CA LEU A 144 -4.51 -6.93 11.84
C LEU A 144 -4.95 -7.13 10.40
N ILE A 145 -4.02 -7.12 9.44
CA ILE A 145 -4.29 -7.41 8.04
C ILE A 145 -4.80 -8.86 7.89
N ASP A 146 -4.17 -9.83 8.55
CA ASP A 146 -4.62 -11.23 8.53
C ASP A 146 -6.05 -11.39 9.07
N ARG A 147 -6.43 -10.55 10.04
CA ARG A 147 -7.78 -10.49 10.62
C ARG A 147 -8.71 -9.53 9.88
N HIS A 148 -8.26 -8.93 8.77
CA HIS A 148 -9.00 -7.97 7.94
C HIS A 148 -9.47 -6.70 8.70
N LYS A 149 -8.71 -6.27 9.71
CA LYS A 149 -8.98 -5.12 10.58
C LYS A 149 -8.23 -3.87 10.10
N TYR A 150 -8.61 -3.34 8.94
CA TYR A 150 -7.86 -2.24 8.31
C TYR A 150 -8.00 -0.89 9.01
N SER A 151 -9.16 -0.57 9.62
CA SER A 151 -9.31 0.69 10.37
C SER A 151 -8.39 0.74 11.60
N GLU A 152 -8.27 -0.38 12.33
CA GLU A 152 -7.31 -0.53 13.43
C GLU A 152 -5.86 -0.42 12.90
N ALA A 153 -5.55 -1.08 11.78
CA ALA A 153 -4.22 -1.02 11.17
C ALA A 153 -3.82 0.41 10.76
N LEU A 154 -4.75 1.20 10.20
CA LEU A 154 -4.52 2.61 9.85
C LEU A 154 -4.30 3.47 11.10
N SER A 155 -5.07 3.23 12.17
CA SER A 155 -4.88 3.94 13.44
C SER A 155 -3.47 3.73 13.97
N ILE A 156 -3.01 2.49 14.03
CA ILE A 156 -1.66 2.15 14.50
C ILE A 156 -0.58 2.68 13.55
N LEU A 157 -0.81 2.59 12.22
CA LEU A 157 0.11 3.13 11.23
C LEU A 157 0.31 4.64 11.41
N SER A 158 -0.75 5.37 11.79
CA SER A 158 -0.69 6.81 12.02
C SER A 158 0.24 7.22 13.18
N GLU A 159 0.55 6.31 14.10
CA GLU A 159 1.51 6.54 15.19
C GLU A 159 2.95 6.72 14.69
N LEU A 160 3.26 6.34 13.45
CA LEU A 160 4.57 6.61 12.83
C LEU A 160 4.76 8.09 12.46
N THR A 161 3.71 8.91 12.47
CA THR A 161 3.77 10.32 12.05
C THR A 161 4.82 11.09 12.85
N ALA A 162 4.76 11.05 14.18
CA ALA A 162 5.72 11.77 15.03
C ALA A 162 7.16 11.25 14.90
N PRO A 163 7.44 9.92 14.94
CA PRO A 163 8.75 9.37 14.65
C PRO A 163 9.31 9.74 13.27
N ILE A 164 8.48 9.76 12.22
CA ILE A 164 8.89 10.14 10.87
C ILE A 164 9.30 11.61 10.83
N ASN A 165 8.49 12.49 11.41
CA ASN A 165 8.81 13.92 11.48
C ASN A 165 10.11 14.16 12.25
N HIS A 166 10.25 13.53 13.43
CA HIS A 166 11.47 13.63 14.24
C HIS A 166 12.71 13.10 13.50
N PHE A 167 12.61 11.99 12.78
CA PHE A 167 13.69 11.51 11.90
C PHE A 167 14.07 12.57 10.88
N PHE A 168 13.09 13.14 10.20
CA PHE A 168 13.31 14.11 9.14
C PHE A 168 13.82 15.48 9.59
N ASP A 169 13.56 15.86 10.84
CA ASP A 169 14.04 17.11 11.43
C ASP A 169 15.49 17.01 11.90
N ASN A 170 15.93 15.80 12.27
CA ASN A 170 17.26 15.55 12.83
C ASN A 170 18.23 14.84 11.87
N VAL A 171 17.73 14.26 10.78
CA VAL A 171 18.52 13.40 9.89
C VAL A 171 18.46 13.88 8.46
N LEU A 172 19.65 14.11 7.88
CA LEU A 172 19.79 14.40 6.46
C LEU A 172 19.87 13.08 5.67
N VAL A 173 18.79 12.72 4.97
CA VAL A 173 18.71 11.42 4.26
C VAL A 173 19.79 11.28 3.19
N MET A 174 20.11 12.37 2.48
CA MET A 174 21.12 12.39 1.42
C MET A 174 22.55 12.54 2.00
N ASP A 175 22.96 11.59 2.84
CA ASP A 175 24.25 11.59 3.49
C ASP A 175 25.42 11.51 2.48
N LYS A 176 26.59 12.04 2.87
CA LYS A 176 27.83 11.95 2.08
C LYS A 176 28.36 10.51 2.04
N GLN A 177 28.11 9.73 3.09
CA GLN A 177 28.47 8.33 3.15
C GLN A 177 27.39 7.48 2.47
N GLU A 178 27.75 6.85 1.36
CA GLU A 178 26.81 6.08 0.53
C GLU A 178 26.10 4.98 1.32
N GLU A 179 26.82 4.27 2.20
CA GLU A 179 26.24 3.19 3.00
C GLU A 179 25.16 3.69 3.98
N ILE A 180 25.38 4.84 4.63
CA ILE A 180 24.41 5.45 5.55
C ILE A 180 23.19 5.94 4.75
N LYS A 181 23.42 6.62 3.63
CA LYS A 181 22.34 7.08 2.73
C LYS A 181 21.46 5.92 2.29
N LEU A 182 22.06 4.84 1.78
CA LEU A 182 21.32 3.65 1.34
C LEU A 182 20.57 2.98 2.50
N ASN A 183 21.15 2.95 3.70
CA ASN A 183 20.50 2.39 4.88
C ASN A 183 19.26 3.20 5.32
N ARG A 184 19.37 4.54 5.32
CA ARG A 184 18.24 5.44 5.58
C ARG A 184 17.13 5.27 4.55
N LEU A 185 17.49 5.19 3.26
CA LEU A 185 16.53 4.94 2.18
C LEU A 185 15.86 3.56 2.31
N ALA A 186 16.57 2.54 2.78
CA ALA A 186 16.01 1.22 3.05
C ALA A 186 14.93 1.28 4.14
N LEU A 187 15.18 1.98 5.26
CA LEU A 187 14.19 2.18 6.33
C LEU A 187 12.93 2.87 5.80
N LEU A 188 13.10 3.97 5.05
CA LEU A 188 12.00 4.71 4.46
C LEU A 188 11.20 3.87 3.45
N LYS A 189 11.89 3.03 2.67
CA LYS A 189 11.25 2.11 1.72
C LYS A 189 10.43 1.04 2.44
N ASP A 190 10.93 0.49 3.54
CA ASP A 190 10.20 -0.49 4.35
C ASP A 190 8.94 0.12 4.99
N ILE A 191 9.03 1.37 5.47
CA ILE A 191 7.87 2.13 5.99
C ILE A 191 6.84 2.36 4.88
N TRP A 192 7.28 2.82 3.70
CA TRP A 192 6.38 3.03 2.56
C TRP A 192 5.73 1.72 2.10
N ALA A 193 6.47 0.61 2.07
CA ALA A 193 5.95 -0.70 1.70
C ALA A 193 4.87 -1.17 2.69
N LEU A 194 5.08 -0.97 4.00
CA LEU A 194 4.07 -1.27 5.01
C LEU A 194 2.80 -0.45 4.80
N ALA A 195 2.93 0.86 4.57
CA ALA A 195 1.79 1.72 4.29
C ALA A 195 1.06 1.30 2.99
N SER A 196 1.82 1.05 1.91
CA SER A 196 1.29 0.63 0.61
C SER A 196 0.58 -0.72 0.65
N SER A 197 0.90 -1.57 1.64
CA SER A 197 0.19 -2.83 1.85
C SER A 197 -1.27 -2.63 2.27
N ILE A 198 -1.65 -1.44 2.75
CA ILE A 198 -3.02 -1.07 3.11
C ILE A 198 -3.68 -0.27 1.98
N ALA A 199 -3.03 0.81 1.54
CA ALA A 199 -3.49 1.73 0.49
C ALA A 199 -2.32 2.50 -0.14
N ASP A 200 -2.44 2.90 -1.41
CA ASP A 200 -1.53 3.85 -2.04
C ASP A 200 -1.86 5.29 -1.63
N PHE A 201 -1.24 5.73 -0.54
CA PHE A 201 -1.41 7.08 0.01
C PHE A 201 -0.94 8.20 -0.94
N SER A 202 -0.20 7.89 -2.02
CA SER A 202 0.19 8.91 -3.00
C SER A 202 -0.99 9.40 -3.85
N LYS A 203 -2.06 8.62 -3.91
CA LYS A 203 -3.30 8.96 -4.65
C LYS A 203 -4.28 9.79 -3.84
N LEU A 204 -4.12 9.85 -2.51
CA LEU A 204 -5.03 10.55 -1.62
C LEU A 204 -4.77 12.06 -1.60
N GLN A 205 -5.84 12.83 -1.44
CA GLN A 205 -5.80 14.30 -1.35
C GLN A 205 -6.21 14.79 0.04
#